data_AF-A0A5N5D6W9-F1
#
_entry.id   AF-A0A5N5D6W9-F1
#
_cell.length_a   1.000
_cell.length_b   1.000
_cell.length_c   1.000
_cell.angle_alpha   90.00
_cell.angle_beta   90.00
_cell.angle_gamma   90.00
#
_symmetry.space_group_name_H-M   'P 1'
#
loop_
_entity.id
_entity.type
_entity.pdbx_description
1 polymer ?
#
loop_
_entity_poly.entity_id
_entity_poly.type
_entity_poly.pdbx_seq_one_letter_code
_entity_poly.pdbx_strand_id
1 'polypeptide(L)'
;MEASVFGNPLLFTLEGCYSFYGGSILFVLSLIFLITTLPIPPESKPFPGFKLYGNLPGDPSFTKTKAQYSTYGGTWIKNAYEQARGKAFQIITGTGPMIILPPPLIEEVRNNGNMTLSGFLEHVRS
;
A
#
# COMPACT_ATOMS: atom_id res chain seq x y z
N MET A 1 -65.04 36.82 -23.65
CA MET A 1 -63.88 36.66 -24.53
C MET A 1 -62.74 36.14 -23.68
N GLU A 2 -62.50 34.84 -23.79
CA GLU A 2 -61.38 34.15 -23.16
C GLU A 2 -60.07 34.64 -23.81
N ALA A 3 -59.10 35.06 -22.99
CA ALA A 3 -57.76 35.41 -23.44
C ALA A 3 -56.74 34.61 -22.63
N SER A 4 -56.43 33.44 -23.17
CA SER A 4 -55.07 32.94 -23.39
C SER A 4 -54.05 33.09 -22.24
N VAL A 5 -53.94 32.04 -21.43
CA VAL A 5 -52.78 31.77 -20.58
C VAL A 5 -51.58 31.46 -21.49
N PHE A 6 -50.78 32.47 -21.82
CA PHE A 6 -49.52 32.30 -22.53
C PHE A 6 -48.40 32.11 -21.49
N GLY A 7 -48.10 30.86 -21.17
CA GLY A 7 -46.97 30.49 -20.32
C GLY A 7 -45.64 30.87 -20.98
N ASN A 8 -44.82 31.64 -20.27
CA ASN A 8 -43.51 32.10 -20.73
C ASN A 8 -42.54 30.90 -20.93
N PRO A 9 -42.00 30.67 -22.14
CA PRO A 9 -41.04 29.58 -22.40
C PRO A 9 -39.65 29.82 -21.78
N LEU A 10 -39.36 31.05 -21.31
CA LEU A 10 -38.09 31.41 -20.67
C LEU A 10 -37.93 30.91 -19.24
N LEU A 11 -39.02 30.49 -18.57
CA LEU A 11 -38.96 29.94 -17.22
C LEU A 11 -38.51 28.46 -17.22
N PHE A 12 -38.81 27.72 -18.30
CA PHE A 12 -38.44 26.31 -18.43
C PHE A 12 -36.93 26.09 -18.68
N THR A 13 -36.24 27.05 -19.29
CA THR A 13 -34.80 26.94 -19.58
C THR A 13 -33.90 27.20 -18.36
N LEU A 14 -34.34 28.03 -17.41
CA LEU A 14 -33.58 28.31 -16.18
C LEU A 14 -33.64 27.15 -15.18
N GLU A 15 -34.80 26.50 -15.04
CA GLU A 15 -35.01 25.32 -14.19
C GLU A 15 -34.15 24.12 -14.64
N GLY A 16 -34.05 23.90 -15.96
CA GLY A 16 -33.19 22.85 -16.52
C GLY A 16 -31.69 23.10 -16.31
N CYS A 17 -31.26 24.36 -16.34
CA CYS A 17 -29.86 24.74 -16.13
C CYS A 17 -29.43 24.55 -14.67
N TYR A 18 -30.26 24.98 -13.71
CA TYR A 18 -30.00 24.77 -12.27
C TYR A 18 -29.98 23.28 -11.89
N SER A 19 -30.85 22.46 -12.49
CA SER A 19 -30.87 21.02 -12.24
C SER A 19 -29.62 20.30 -12.79
N PHE A 20 -29.06 20.77 -13.91
CA PHE A 20 -27.86 20.18 -14.51
C PHE A 20 -26.58 20.61 -13.79
N TYR A 21 -26.50 21.88 -13.37
CA TYR A 21 -25.40 22.39 -12.53
C TYR A 21 -25.42 21.83 -11.10
N GLY A 22 -26.60 21.64 -10.51
CA GLY A 22 -26.75 21.01 -9.20
C GLY A 22 -26.30 19.54 -9.19
N GLY A 23 -26.69 18.77 -10.21
CA GLY A 23 -26.29 17.37 -10.35
C GLY A 23 -24.79 17.19 -10.57
N SER A 24 -24.16 18.08 -11.34
CA SER A 24 -22.72 18.06 -11.59
C SER A 24 -21.90 18.45 -10.36
N ILE A 25 -22.35 19.43 -9.56
CA ILE A 25 -21.69 19.77 -8.29
C ILE A 25 -21.77 18.60 -7.30
N LEU A 26 -22.94 17.95 -7.17
CA LEU A 26 -23.11 16.78 -6.31
C LEU A 26 -22.25 15.60 -6.76
N PHE A 27 -22.09 15.40 -8.07
CA PHE A 27 -21.23 14.36 -8.62
C PHE A 27 -19.74 14.62 -8.33
N VAL A 28 -19.29 15.87 -8.47
CA VAL A 28 -17.92 16.27 -8.13
C VAL A 28 -17.67 16.11 -6.63
N LEU A 29 -18.61 16.52 -5.77
CA LEU A 29 -18.50 16.33 -4.32
C LEU A 29 -18.49 14.85 -3.93
N SER A 30 -19.30 14.01 -4.59
CA SER A 30 -19.30 12.57 -4.40
C SER A 30 -17.96 11.93 -4.81
N LEU A 31 -17.35 12.39 -5.91
CA LEU A 31 -16.03 11.93 -6.35
C LEU A 31 -14.94 12.32 -5.36
N ILE A 32 -14.94 13.56 -4.89
CA ILE A 32 -13.98 14.02 -3.88
C ILE A 32 -14.13 13.20 -2.60
N PHE A 33 -15.36 13.01 -2.13
CA PHE A 33 -15.65 12.21 -0.94
C PHE A 33 -15.16 10.76 -1.10
N LEU A 34 -15.39 10.14 -2.26
CA LEU A 34 -14.91 8.79 -2.58
C LEU A 34 -13.38 8.72 -2.58
N ILE A 35 -12.69 9.68 -3.19
CA ILE A 35 -11.22 9.73 -3.21
C ILE A 35 -10.65 9.92 -1.81
N THR A 36 -11.28 10.75 -0.97
CA THR A 36 -10.81 10.99 0.41
C THR A 36 -11.09 9.83 1.37
N THR A 37 -12.12 9.02 1.09
CA THR A 37 -12.52 7.89 1.95
C THR A 37 -11.92 6.56 1.50
N LEU A 38 -11.33 6.50 0.30
CA LEU A 38 -10.57 5.34 -0.11
C LEU A 38 -9.40 5.15 0.86
N PRO A 39 -9.39 4.04 1.63
CA PRO A 39 -8.30 3.76 2.54
C PRO A 39 -7.03 3.62 1.72
N ILE A 40 -6.06 4.50 1.98
CA ILE A 40 -4.69 4.34 1.47
C ILE A 40 -4.27 2.93 1.91
N PRO A 41 -3.88 2.03 0.97
CA PRO A 41 -3.53 0.67 1.33
C PRO A 41 -2.44 0.75 2.40
N PRO A 42 -2.64 0.11 3.57
CA PRO A 42 -1.67 0.19 4.64
C PRO A 42 -0.33 -0.29 4.07
N GLU A 43 0.67 0.59 4.07
CA GLU A 43 2.01 0.23 3.65
C GLU A 43 2.39 -1.06 4.36
N SER A 44 2.80 -2.05 3.56
CA SER A 44 3.11 -3.43 3.96
C SER A 44 3.69 -3.51 5.36
N LYS A 45 2.90 -3.98 6.33
CA LYS A 45 3.31 -4.05 7.73
C LYS A 45 4.49 -5.02 7.88
N PRO A 46 5.51 -4.68 8.70
CA PRO A 46 6.61 -5.58 8.99
C PRO A 46 6.11 -6.89 9.60
N PHE A 47 6.83 -7.98 9.36
CA PHE A 47 6.46 -9.31 9.85
C PHE A 47 6.57 -9.36 11.38
N PRO A 48 5.54 -9.87 12.08
CA PRO A 48 5.61 -10.06 13.53
C PRO A 48 6.67 -11.11 13.87
N GLY A 49 7.42 -10.88 14.96
CA GLY A 49 8.43 -11.82 15.47
C GLY A 49 9.87 -11.58 15.01
N PHE A 50 10.11 -10.77 13.98
CA PHE A 50 11.46 -10.39 13.55
C PHE A 50 11.81 -8.97 14.00
N LYS A 51 13.05 -8.75 14.43
CA LYS A 51 13.51 -7.40 14.75
C LYS A 51 13.69 -6.60 13.47
N LEU A 52 13.03 -5.44 13.41
CA LEU A 52 13.18 -4.49 12.31
C LEU A 52 14.42 -3.63 12.53
N TYR A 53 15.33 -3.67 11.57
CA TYR A 53 16.52 -2.83 11.54
C TYR A 53 16.46 -1.89 10.33
N GLY A 54 17.10 -0.73 10.48
CA GLY A 54 17.13 0.28 9.43
C GLY A 54 15.85 1.10 9.30
N ASN A 55 14.99 1.13 10.32
CA ASN A 55 13.85 2.05 10.33
C ASN A 55 14.28 3.46 10.74
N LEU A 56 13.81 4.49 10.04
CA LEU A 56 13.98 5.86 10.51
C LEU A 56 13.02 6.16 11.68
N PRO A 57 13.50 6.81 12.76
CA PRO A 57 12.62 7.25 13.84
C PRO A 57 11.63 8.30 13.30
N GLY A 58 10.34 8.09 13.58
CA GLY A 58 9.27 9.03 13.19
C GLY A 58 8.74 8.84 11.76
N ASP A 59 8.97 7.70 11.12
CA ASP A 59 8.42 7.36 9.81
C ASP A 59 7.34 6.25 9.91
N PRO A 60 6.09 6.57 10.32
CA PRO A 60 5.03 5.58 10.49
C PRO A 60 4.57 4.94 9.16
N SER A 61 4.84 5.61 8.04
CA SER A 61 4.51 5.10 6.70
C SER A 61 5.70 4.42 6.04
N PHE A 62 6.90 4.38 6.63
CA PHE A 62 8.11 3.80 6.03
C PHE A 62 8.50 4.38 4.65
N THR A 63 7.87 5.46 4.19
CA THR A 63 8.11 6.05 2.86
C THR A 63 9.51 6.64 2.75
N LYS A 64 10.00 7.28 3.82
CA LYS A 64 11.37 7.83 3.86
C LYS A 64 12.39 6.70 3.99
N THR A 65 12.03 5.66 4.74
CA THR A 65 12.83 4.45 4.87
C THR A 65 13.01 3.74 3.52
N LYS A 66 11.94 3.62 2.73
CA LYS A 66 12.01 3.09 1.34
C LYS A 66 12.89 3.93 0.43
N ALA A 67 12.74 5.26 0.49
CA ALA A 67 13.52 6.17 -0.34
C ALA A 67 15.02 6.05 -0.03
N GLN A 68 15.41 6.04 1.25
CA GLN A 68 16.80 5.86 1.64
C GLN A 68 17.34 4.46 1.31
N TYR A 69 16.50 3.44 1.24
CA TYR A 69 16.92 2.08 0.87
C TYR A 69 17.29 2.05 -0.61
N SER A 70 16.53 2.77 -1.44
CA SER A 70 16.86 2.94 -2.85
C SER A 70 18.19 3.67 -3.06
N THR A 71 18.59 4.57 -2.16
CA THR A 71 19.82 5.35 -2.29
C THR A 71 21.03 4.68 -1.64
N TYR A 72 20.86 4.05 -0.48
CA TYR A 72 21.95 3.54 0.38
C TYR A 72 21.77 2.08 0.82
N GLY A 73 20.96 1.30 0.11
CA GLY A 73 20.55 -0.05 0.52
C GLY A 73 21.70 -0.96 0.91
N GLY A 74 22.82 -0.94 0.18
CA GLY A 74 24.00 -1.76 0.50
C GLY A 74 24.60 -1.46 1.87
N THR A 75 24.84 -0.18 2.19
CA THR A 75 25.34 0.24 3.50
C THR A 75 24.35 -0.07 4.60
N TRP A 76 23.05 0.06 4.30
CA TRP A 76 22.01 -0.19 5.28
C TRP A 76 21.89 -1.67 5.66
N ILE A 77 21.95 -2.55 4.66
CA ILE A 77 21.97 -4.00 4.86
C ILE A 77 23.20 -4.40 5.68
N LYS A 78 24.37 -3.84 5.35
CA LYS A 78 25.60 -4.12 6.11
C LYS A 78 25.46 -3.71 7.58
N ASN A 79 24.97 -2.50 7.85
CA ASN A 79 24.74 -2.02 9.20
C ASN A 79 23.70 -2.85 9.94
N ALA A 80 22.61 -3.24 9.27
CA ALA A 80 21.57 -4.09 9.84
C ALA A 80 22.13 -5.49 10.17
N TYR A 81 22.97 -6.05 9.30
CA TYR A 81 23.63 -7.34 9.51
C TYR A 81 24.57 -7.31 10.73
N GLU A 82 25.39 -6.27 10.86
CA GLU A 82 26.27 -6.06 12.02
C GLU A 82 25.46 -5.92 13.33
N GLN A 83 24.33 -5.21 13.29
CA GLN A 83 23.44 -5.04 14.45
C GLN A 83 22.67 -6.31 14.82
N ALA A 84 22.33 -7.14 13.84
CA ALA A 84 21.61 -8.39 14.05
C ALA A 84 22.46 -9.46 14.73
N ARG A 85 23.81 -9.36 14.67
CA ARG A 85 24.76 -10.27 15.33
C ARG A 85 24.48 -11.75 15.03
N GLY A 86 24.21 -12.07 13.77
CA GLY A 86 23.95 -13.44 13.32
C GLY A 86 22.57 -14.00 13.67
N LYS A 87 21.60 -13.15 14.08
CA LYS A 87 20.18 -13.53 14.22
C LYS A 87 19.41 -13.18 12.95
N ALA A 88 18.29 -13.85 12.71
CA ALA A 88 17.35 -13.45 11.67
C ALA A 88 16.77 -12.05 11.97
N PHE A 89 16.67 -11.23 10.92
CA PHE A 89 16.20 -9.86 11.05
C PHE A 89 15.37 -9.44 9.84
N GLN A 90 14.63 -8.35 9.97
CA GLN A 90 13.87 -7.79 8.87
C GLN A 90 14.32 -6.35 8.56
N ILE A 91 14.19 -5.97 7.30
CA ILE A 91 14.44 -4.63 6.78
C ILE A 91 13.27 -4.18 5.91
N ILE A 92 13.03 -2.87 5.79
CA ILE A 92 12.09 -2.34 4.79
C ILE A 92 12.84 -2.05 3.49
N THR A 93 12.43 -2.70 2.42
CA THR A 93 12.93 -2.47 1.06
C THR A 93 11.94 -1.63 0.26
N GLY A 94 12.36 -1.15 -0.91
CA GLY A 94 11.49 -0.36 -1.81
C GLY A 94 10.17 -1.03 -2.17
N THR A 95 10.12 -2.37 -2.18
CA THR A 95 8.93 -3.17 -2.50
C THR A 95 8.18 -3.68 -1.27
N GLY A 96 8.74 -3.56 -0.06
CA GLY A 96 8.12 -4.04 1.18
C GLY A 96 9.11 -4.61 2.21
N PRO A 97 8.62 -5.18 3.32
CA PRO A 97 9.47 -5.81 4.33
C PRO A 97 10.11 -7.08 3.77
N MET A 98 11.42 -7.23 4.01
CA MET A 98 12.21 -8.39 3.63
C MET A 98 12.87 -8.98 4.87
N ILE A 99 12.77 -10.31 5.03
CA ILE A 99 13.45 -11.05 6.09
C ILE A 99 14.81 -11.51 5.55
N ILE A 100 15.86 -11.24 6.31
CA ILE A 100 17.21 -11.70 6.03
C ILE A 100 17.55 -12.78 7.06
N LEU A 101 17.87 -13.97 6.54
CA LEU A 101 18.30 -15.10 7.34
C LEU A 101 19.83 -15.18 7.34
N PRO A 102 20.46 -15.42 8.50
CA PRO A 102 21.89 -15.63 8.57
C PRO A 102 22.25 -17.00 7.97
N PRO A 103 23.49 -17.19 7.48
CA PRO A 103 23.94 -18.42 6.84
C PRO A 103 23.59 -19.75 7.56
N PRO A 104 23.76 -19.90 8.89
CA PRO A 104 23.45 -21.16 9.57
C PRO A 104 21.95 -21.52 9.51
N LEU A 105 21.05 -20.53 9.53
CA LEU A 105 19.61 -20.76 9.40
C LEU A 105 19.21 -21.11 7.96
N ILE A 106 19.92 -20.57 6.97
CA ILE A 106 19.70 -20.91 5.56
C ILE A 106 20.10 -22.37 5.29
N GLU A 107 21.18 -22.85 5.91
CA GLU A 107 21.60 -24.25 5.75
C GLU A 107 20.56 -25.22 6.32
N GLU A 108 19.94 -24.89 7.45
CA GLU A 108 18.84 -25.66 8.03
C GLU A 108 17.61 -25.67 7.11
N VAL A 109 17.20 -24.51 6.60
CA VAL A 109 16.08 -24.39 5.65
C VAL A 109 16.37 -25.17 4.36
N ARG A 110 17.59 -25.10 3.85
CA ARG A 110 18.00 -25.81 2.62
C ARG A 110 18.05 -27.32 2.81
N ASN A 111 18.45 -27.79 3.99
CA ASN A 111 18.56 -29.22 4.29
C ASN A 111 17.21 -29.83 4.73
N ASN A 112 16.23 -28.99 5.06
CA ASN A 112 14.88 -29.45 5.40
C ASN A 112 14.02 -29.53 4.13
N GLY A 113 13.76 -30.76 3.66
CA GLY A 113 12.93 -31.00 2.46
C GLY A 113 11.59 -30.26 2.48
N ASN A 114 10.94 -30.17 3.65
CA ASN A 114 9.63 -29.53 3.81
C ASN A 114 9.65 -27.99 3.67
N MET A 115 10.82 -27.37 3.73
CA MET A 115 10.98 -25.90 3.56
C MET A 115 11.51 -25.52 2.18
N THR A 116 11.78 -26.51 1.33
CA THR A 116 12.21 -26.29 -0.05
C THR A 116 11.02 -26.44 -1.01
N LEU A 117 11.04 -25.67 -2.11
CA LEU A 117 10.03 -25.78 -3.17
C LEU A 117 9.93 -27.23 -3.70
N SER A 118 11.04 -27.95 -3.68
CA SER A 118 11.14 -29.36 -4.10
C SER A 118 10.31 -30.29 -3.20
N GLY A 119 10.42 -30.18 -1.87
CA GLY A 119 9.63 -31.02 -0.97
C GLY A 119 8.16 -30.62 -0.90
N PHE A 120 7.81 -29.35 -1.16
CA PHE A 120 6.40 -28.96 -1.35
C PHE A 120 5.78 -29.66 -2.56
N LEU A 121 6.48 -29.71 -3.69
CA LEU A 121 6.00 -30.39 -4.90
C LEU A 121 5.86 -31.91 -4.71
N GLU A 122 6.67 -32.51 -3.86
CA GLU A 122 6.59 -33.93 -3.52
C GLU A 122 5.35 -34.24 -2.65
N HIS A 123 5.00 -33.33 -1.73
CA HIS A 123 3.81 -33.46 -0.89
C HIS A 123 2.49 -33.25 -1.64
N VAL A 124 2.45 -32.38 -2.65
CA VAL A 124 1.24 -32.11 -3.45
C VAL A 124 0.96 -33.21 -4.50
N ARG A 125 1.98 -34.02 -4.81
CA ARG A 125 1.87 -35.12 -5.79
C ARG A 125 1.60 -36.49 -5.16
N SER A 126 1.70 -36.59 -3.83
CA SER A 126 1.30 -37.77 -3.05
C SER A 126 -0.20 -37.74 -2.73
#